data_AF-A0A851YY96-F1
#
_entry.id   AF-A0A851YY96-F1
#
_cell.length_a   1.000
_cell.length_b   1.000
_cell.length_c   1.000
_cell.angle_alpha   90.00
_cell.angle_beta   90.00
_cell.angle_gamma   90.00
#
_symmetry.space_group_name_H-M   'P 1'
#
loop_
_entity.id
_entity.type
_entity.pdbx_description
1 polymer ?
#
loop_
_entity_poly.entity_id
_entity_poly.type
_entity_poly.pdbx_seq_one_letter_code
_entity_poly.pdbx_strand_id
1 'polypeptide(L)'
;RSIFNIKKSNAEKSKKMGEEEKFFRETFMYDKEISVINTATAECSVPSHRRVDLPVTAGEQLDVVDVTEGNAVICRNSEGRYGYVLVEHLNFR
;
A
#
# COMPACT_ATOMS: atom_id res chain seq x y z
N ARG A 1 -27.50 10.98 28.69
CA ARG A 1 -26.17 10.39 28.39
C ARG A 1 -26.40 9.10 27.59
N SER A 2 -26.28 9.15 26.26
CA SER A 2 -26.18 7.94 25.44
C SER A 2 -25.30 8.25 24.24
N ILE A 3 -24.16 7.57 24.19
CA ILE A 3 -23.10 7.71 23.20
C ILE A 3 -23.41 6.68 22.11
N PHE A 4 -23.96 7.13 20.98
CA PHE A 4 -24.05 6.31 19.77
C PHE A 4 -23.47 7.12 18.61
N ASN A 5 -22.15 7.25 18.61
CA ASN A 5 -21.39 7.75 17.47
C ASN A 5 -20.36 6.70 17.03
N ILE A 6 -20.82 5.47 16.77
CA ILE A 6 -19.99 4.44 16.16
C ILE A 6 -20.05 4.66 14.66
N LYS A 7 -18.98 5.31 14.19
CA LYS A 7 -18.64 5.66 12.79
C LYS A 7 -18.83 4.43 11.89
N LYS A 8 -20.02 4.34 11.29
CA LYS A 8 -20.46 3.27 10.39
C LYS A 8 -20.06 3.56 8.94
N SER A 9 -18.77 3.85 8.71
CA SER A 9 -18.24 4.11 7.35
C SER A 9 -16.88 3.47 7.07
N ASN A 10 -16.37 2.60 7.96
CA ASN A 10 -15.11 1.89 7.71
C ASN A 10 -15.27 0.40 7.38
N ALA A 11 -16.47 -0.18 7.57
CA ALA A 11 -16.69 -1.62 7.38
C ALA A 11 -16.74 -2.08 5.92
N GLU A 12 -17.10 -1.19 4.98
CA GLU A 12 -17.20 -1.55 3.56
C GLU A 12 -15.85 -1.42 2.83
N LYS A 13 -15.00 -0.45 3.23
CA LYS A 13 -13.63 -0.35 2.70
C LYS A 13 -12.75 -1.50 3.15
N SER A 14 -12.86 -1.92 4.41
CA SER A 14 -12.08 -3.03 4.96
C SER A 14 -12.37 -4.39 4.29
N LYS A 15 -13.57 -4.59 3.73
CA LYS A 15 -13.93 -5.84 3.05
C LYS A 15 -13.21 -6.02 1.71
N LYS A 16 -13.09 -4.96 0.91
CA LYS A 16 -12.31 -4.96 -0.35
C LYS A 16 -10.81 -5.03 -0.10
N MET A 17 -10.34 -4.31 0.92
CA MET A 17 -8.93 -4.29 1.29
C MET A 17 -8.43 -5.69 1.67
N GLY A 18 -9.22 -6.48 2.40
CA GLY A 18 -8.84 -7.85 2.77
C GLY A 18 -8.69 -8.81 1.58
N GLU A 19 -9.41 -8.62 0.48
CA GLU A 19 -9.28 -9.46 -0.73
C GLU A 19 -7.98 -9.14 -1.49
N GLU A 20 -7.66 -7.86 -1.67
CA GLU A 20 -6.40 -7.43 -2.28
C GLU A 20 -5.18 -7.78 -1.42
N GLU A 21 -5.31 -7.64 -0.10
CA GLU A 21 -4.29 -8.09 0.86
C GLU A 21 -4.05 -9.59 0.77
N LYS A 22 -5.12 -10.40 0.66
CA LYS A 22 -4.97 -11.86 0.52
C LYS A 22 -4.30 -12.23 -0.81
N PHE A 23 -4.68 -11.55 -1.90
CA PHE A 23 -4.05 -11.75 -3.20
C PHE A 23 -2.57 -11.34 -3.20
N PHE A 24 -2.25 -10.25 -2.50
CA PHE A 24 -0.89 -9.82 -2.24
C PHE A 24 -0.13 -10.88 -1.43
N ARG A 25 -0.67 -11.38 -0.31
CA ARG A 25 0.01 -12.42 0.48
C ARG A 25 0.23 -13.70 -0.31
N GLU A 26 -0.74 -14.11 -1.12
CA GLU A 26 -0.64 -15.31 -1.97
C GLU A 26 0.39 -15.12 -3.10
N THR A 27 0.36 -13.98 -3.78
CA THR A 27 1.24 -13.71 -4.93
C THR A 27 2.68 -13.43 -4.49
N PHE A 28 2.85 -12.76 -3.35
CA PHE A 28 4.16 -12.30 -2.86
C PHE A 28 4.72 -13.22 -1.77
N MET A 29 3.99 -14.30 -1.43
CA MET A 29 4.31 -15.19 -0.30
C MET A 29 4.60 -14.39 0.99
N TYR A 30 3.80 -13.35 1.21
CA TYR A 30 4.01 -12.41 2.30
C TYR A 30 3.34 -12.91 3.57
N ASP A 31 4.15 -13.35 4.54
CA ASP A 31 3.68 -13.96 5.80
C ASP A 31 3.51 -12.94 6.94
N LYS A 32 3.92 -11.69 6.74
CA LYS A 32 3.85 -10.64 7.77
C LYS A 32 2.51 -9.91 7.78
N GLU A 33 2.28 -9.13 8.83
CA GLU A 33 1.16 -8.20 8.92
C GLU A 33 1.31 -7.03 7.94
N ILE A 34 0.20 -6.63 7.31
CA ILE A 34 0.14 -5.51 6.38
C ILE A 34 -0.26 -4.27 7.18
N SER A 35 0.75 -3.54 7.64
CA SER A 35 0.59 -2.32 8.43
C SER A 35 1.41 -1.21 7.79
N VAL A 36 0.90 0.03 7.80
CA VAL A 36 1.65 1.18 7.27
C VAL A 36 2.82 1.48 8.20
N ILE A 37 4.04 1.20 7.76
CA ILE A 37 5.27 1.45 8.51
C ILE A 37 5.83 2.85 8.25
N ASN A 38 5.60 3.39 7.05
CA ASN A 38 6.06 4.72 6.68
C ASN A 38 5.20 5.32 5.57
N THR A 39 5.31 6.61 5.30
CA THR A 39 4.63 7.27 4.18
C THR A 39 5.67 7.88 3.25
N ALA A 40 5.52 7.65 1.96
CA ALA A 40 6.43 8.15 0.94
C ALA A 40 5.66 8.90 -0.15
N THR A 41 6.33 9.82 -0.82
CA THR A 41 5.78 10.51 -1.99
C THR A 41 6.55 10.04 -3.21
N ALA A 42 5.87 9.56 -4.24
CA ALA A 42 6.53 9.21 -5.49
C ALA A 42 7.18 10.45 -6.10
N GLU A 43 8.50 10.42 -6.28
CA GLU A 43 9.25 11.49 -6.94
C GLU A 43 9.17 11.35 -8.47
N CYS A 44 9.06 10.10 -8.95
CA CYS A 44 8.96 9.75 -10.36
C CYS A 44 7.72 8.91 -10.65
N SER A 45 7.21 9.01 -11.87
CA SER A 45 6.15 8.13 -12.36
C SER A 45 6.75 6.79 -12.80
N VAL A 46 6.36 5.70 -12.14
CA VAL A 46 6.81 4.35 -12.47
C VAL A 46 5.63 3.56 -13.01
N PRO A 47 5.69 3.08 -14.26
CA PRO A 47 4.65 2.22 -14.80
C PRO A 47 4.72 0.83 -14.16
N SER A 48 3.57 0.15 -14.02
CA SER A 48 3.54 -1.21 -13.50
C SER A 48 4.18 -2.20 -14.48
N HIS A 49 5.36 -2.71 -14.16
CA HIS A 49 6.06 -3.68 -15.02
C HIS A 49 5.59 -5.12 -14.82
N ARG A 50 5.11 -5.45 -13.63
CA ARG A 50 4.62 -6.78 -13.25
C ARG A 50 3.21 -6.65 -12.68
N ARG A 51 2.48 -7.77 -12.58
CA ARG A 51 1.19 -7.79 -11.86
C ARG A 51 1.33 -7.41 -10.38
N VAL A 52 2.53 -7.58 -9.84
CA VAL A 52 2.93 -7.27 -8.46
C VAL A 52 3.49 -5.85 -8.31
N ASP A 53 3.59 -5.11 -9.40
CA ASP A 53 4.18 -3.78 -9.41
C ASP A 53 3.07 -2.74 -9.32
N LEU A 54 3.22 -1.77 -8.40
CA LEU A 54 2.22 -0.73 -8.23
C LEU A 54 2.55 0.40 -9.21
N PRO A 55 1.65 0.76 -10.14
CA PRO A 55 1.86 1.93 -10.97
C PRO A 55 1.76 3.16 -10.07
N VAL A 56 2.82 3.95 -10.02
CA VAL A 56 2.89 5.18 -9.21
C VAL A 56 3.09 6.38 -10.11
N THR A 57 2.53 7.51 -9.72
CA THR A 57 2.67 8.77 -10.47
C THR A 57 3.51 9.74 -9.66
N ALA A 58 4.41 10.48 -10.31
CA ALA A 58 5.17 11.54 -9.64
C ALA A 58 4.24 12.53 -8.93
N GLY A 59 4.50 12.79 -7.65
CA GLY A 59 3.68 13.59 -6.75
C GLY A 59 2.58 12.82 -6.00
N GLU A 60 2.43 11.52 -6.24
CA GLU A 60 1.46 10.68 -5.52
C GLU A 60 1.97 10.26 -4.14
N GLN A 61 1.11 10.34 -3.13
CA GLN A 61 1.44 9.87 -1.77
C GLN A 61 1.06 8.39 -1.63
N LEU A 62 2.00 7.63 -1.09
CA LEU A 62 1.95 6.18 -0.97
C LEU A 62 2.28 5.77 0.45
N ASP A 63 1.56 4.79 0.96
CA ASP A 63 1.80 4.20 2.27
C ASP A 63 2.76 3.02 2.11
N VAL A 64 3.93 3.10 2.72
CA VAL A 64 4.90 2.01 2.76
C VAL A 64 4.47 1.00 3.80
N VAL A 65 4.30 -0.23 3.36
CA VAL A 65 3.81 -1.36 4.16
C VAL A 65 4.97 -2.21 4.66
N ASP A 66 5.93 -2.50 3.79
CA ASP A 66 7.11 -3.28 4.15
C ASP A 66 8.28 -2.90 3.27
N VAL A 67 9.47 -3.07 3.83
CA VAL A 67 10.73 -2.92 3.12
C VAL A 67 11.25 -4.31 2.79
N THR A 68 11.42 -4.61 1.50
CA THR A 68 12.06 -5.87 1.10
C THR A 68 13.57 -5.76 1.16
N GLU A 69 14.26 -6.89 1.19
CA GLU A 69 15.73 -6.92 1.18
C GLU A 69 16.26 -6.31 -0.14
N GLY A 70 16.67 -5.04 -0.08
CA GLY A 70 17.21 -4.28 -1.21
C GLY A 70 16.67 -2.84 -1.28
N ASN A 71 16.61 -2.30 -2.49
CA ASN A 71 16.07 -0.96 -2.80
C ASN A 71 14.57 -0.98 -3.13
N ALA A 72 13.85 -2.08 -2.87
CA ALA A 72 12.43 -2.19 -3.17
C ALA A 72 11.60 -2.23 -1.89
N VAL A 73 10.45 -1.56 -1.94
CA VAL A 73 9.47 -1.52 -0.86
C VAL A 73 8.10 -1.85 -1.40
N ILE A 74 7.26 -2.39 -0.54
CA ILE A 74 5.85 -2.60 -0.83
C ILE A 74 5.13 -1.32 -0.44
N CYS A 75 4.56 -0.67 -1.45
CA CYS A 75 3.72 0.50 -1.28
C CYS A 75 2.26 0.14 -1.46
N ARG A 76 1.41 0.95 -0.84
CA ARG A 76 -0.03 0.93 -0.94
C ARG A 76 -0.51 2.30 -1.39
N ASN A 77 -1.36 2.33 -2.41
CA ASN A 77 -2.00 3.57 -2.83
C ASN A 77 -3.34 3.79 -2.11
N SER A 78 -3.90 4.99 -2.28
CA SER A 78 -5.21 5.36 -1.71
C SER A 78 -6.38 4.53 -2.26
N GLU A 79 -6.21 3.85 -3.40
CA GLU A 79 -7.19 2.91 -3.95
C GLU A 79 -7.19 1.56 -3.24
N GLY A 80 -6.14 1.25 -2.46
CA GLY A 80 -5.99 -0.02 -1.75
C GLY A 80 -5.14 -1.06 -2.47
N ARG A 81 -4.53 -0.69 -3.61
CA ARG A 81 -3.64 -1.56 -4.38
C ARG A 81 -2.27 -1.63 -3.73
N TYR A 82 -1.69 -2.82 -3.72
CA TYR A 82 -0.33 -3.08 -3.24
C TYR A 82 0.59 -3.40 -4.40
N GLY A 83 1.84 -3.00 -4.27
CA GLY A 83 2.88 -3.49 -5.16
C GLY A 83 4.26 -2.95 -4.82
N TYR A 84 5.24 -3.46 -5.55
CA TYR A 84 6.62 -3.05 -5.39
C TYR A 84 6.87 -1.68 -6.00
N VAL A 85 7.66 -0.88 -5.30
CA VAL A 85 8.18 0.40 -5.75
C VAL A 85 9.61 0.53 -5.25
N LEU A 86 10.50 1.09 -6.06
CA LEU A 86 11.87 1.33 -5.64
C LEU A 86 11.94 2.54 -4.71
N VAL A 87 12.70 2.43 -3.62
CA VAL A 87 12.97 3.54 -2.69
C VAL A 87 13.61 4.73 -3.39
N GLU A 88 14.35 4.50 -4.47
CA GLU A 88 14.96 5.56 -5.29
C GLU A 88 13.92 6.44 -5.99
N HIS A 89 12.72 5.92 -6.23
CA HIS A 89 11.62 6.68 -6.81
C HIS A 89 10.69 7.26 -5.74
N LEU A 90 11.02 7.07 -4.46
CA LEU A 90 10.19 7.46 -3.32
C LEU A 90 10.94 8.49 -2.47
N ASN A 91 10.25 9.59 -2.20
CA ASN A 91 10.70 10.64 -1.32
C ASN A 91 10.03 10.47 0.05
N PHE A 92 10.82 10.13 1.06
CA PHE A 92 10.38 10.06 2.45
C PHE A 92 10.55 11.45 3.07
N ARG A 93 9.46 12.04 3.56
CA ARG A 93 9.43 13.42 4.05
C ARG A 93 9.24 13.49 5.55
#